data_AF-G3V2F2-F1
#
_entry.id   AF-G3V2F2-F1
#
_cell.length_a   1.000
_cell.length_b   1.000
_cell.length_c   1.000
_cell.angle_alpha   90.00
_cell.angle_beta   90.00
_cell.angle_gamma   90.00
#
_symmetry.space_group_name_H-M   'P 1'
#
loop_
_entity.id
_entity.type
_entity.pdbx_description
1 polymer ?
#
loop_
_entity_poly.entity_id
_entity_poly.type
_entity_poly.pdbx_seq_one_letter_code
_entity_poly.pdbx_strand_id
1 'polypeptide(L)' 'MPNSEPASLLELFNSIATQGELVRSLKAGNASKDEIDSAVKMLVSLKMSYKAAAG' A
#
# COMPACT_ATOMS: atom_id res chain seq x y z
N MET A 1 -4.21 18.17 -24.97
CA MET A 1 -3.18 17.72 -24.01
C MET A 1 -3.75 16.49 -23.30
N PRO A 2 -3.07 15.34 -23.30
CA PRO A 2 -3.69 14.07 -22.92
C PRO A 2 -3.80 13.94 -21.40
N ASN A 3 -5.06 13.83 -20.94
CA ASN A 3 -5.57 12.99 -19.86
C ASN A 3 -4.68 12.77 -18.61
N SER A 4 -4.98 13.50 -17.53
CA SER A 4 -4.33 13.37 -16.20
C SER A 4 -4.85 12.23 -15.31
N GLU A 5 -5.39 11.13 -15.84
CA GLU A 5 -5.73 9.96 -15.02
C GLU A 5 -5.38 8.66 -15.75
N PRO A 6 -4.17 8.15 -15.48
CA PRO A 6 -4.03 6.83 -14.87
C PRO A 6 -3.01 6.79 -13.70
N ALA A 7 -2.64 7.96 -13.15
CA ALA A 7 -1.67 8.05 -12.07
C ALA A 7 -2.14 7.35 -10.79
N SER A 8 -3.43 7.45 -10.45
CA SER A 8 -4.00 6.93 -9.20
C SER A 8 -3.86 5.41 -9.03
N LEU A 9 -4.13 4.64 -10.08
CA LEU A 9 -4.04 3.17 -10.08
C LEU A 9 -2.59 2.68 -9.95
N LEU A 10 -1.68 3.29 -10.70
CA LEU A 10 -0.24 2.99 -10.65
C LEU A 10 0.40 3.44 -9.33
N GLU A 11 0.01 4.62 -8.81
CA GLU A 11 0.43 5.09 -7.48
C GLU A 11 -0.06 4.17 -6.38
N LEU A 12 -1.31 3.72 -6.43
CA LEU A 12 -1.81 2.75 -5.46
C LEU A 12 -1.06 1.42 -5.56
N PHE A 13 -0.75 0.94 -6.77
CA PHE A 13 0.06 -0.26 -6.94
C PHE A 13 1.45 -0.12 -6.32
N ASN A 14 2.15 0.98 -6.61
CA ASN A 14 3.45 1.27 -6.03
C ASN A 14 3.37 1.41 -4.50
N SER A 15 2.31 2.03 -3.99
CA SER A 15 2.06 2.16 -2.56
C SER A 15 1.82 0.80 -1.90
N ILE A 16 1.05 -0.09 -2.53
CA ILE A 16 0.84 -1.48 -2.05
C ILE A 16 2.17 -2.23 -1.99
N ALA A 17 2.98 -2.13 -3.03
CA ALA A 17 4.28 -2.80 -3.09
C ALA A 17 5.22 -2.29 -1.98
N THR A 18 5.36 -0.97 -1.87
CA THR A 18 6.17 -0.29 -0.84
C THR A 18 5.69 -0.66 0.57
N GLN A 19 4.37 -0.65 0.78
CA GLN A 19 3.78 -0.99 2.06
C GLN A 19 3.98 -2.48 2.43
N GLY A 20 3.96 -3.37 1.44
CA GLY A 20 4.26 -4.79 1.63
C GLY A 20 5.72 -5.03 2.05
N GLU A 21 6.67 -4.34 1.40
CA GLU A 21 8.09 -4.33 1.76
C GLU A 21 8.30 -3.79 3.18
N LEU A 22 7.60 -2.71 3.53
CA LEU A 22 7.63 -2.11 4.86
C LEU A 22 7.13 -3.10 5.92
N VAL A 23 5.99 -3.76 5.72
CA VAL A 23 5.47 -4.78 6.64
C VAL A 23 6.48 -5.93 6.83
N ARG A 24 7.12 -6.38 5.75
CA ARG A 24 8.17 -7.41 5.81
C ARG A 24 9.39 -6.93 6.58
N SER A 25 9.85 -5.71 6.33
CA SER A 25 10.99 -5.08 7.00
C SER A 25 10.72 -4.86 8.48
N LEU A 26 9.53 -4.37 8.84
CA LEU A 26 9.09 -4.17 10.23
C LEU A 26 9.03 -5.51 10.99
N LYS A 27 8.48 -6.57 10.36
CA LYS A 27 8.48 -7.92 10.94
C LYS A 27 9.89 -8.49 11.10
N ALA A 28 10.77 -8.27 10.12
CA ALA A 28 12.15 -8.73 10.16
C ALA A 28 13.00 -7.96 11.19
N GLY A 29 12.73 -6.67 11.37
CA GLY A 29 13.42 -5.77 12.28
C GLY A 29 12.93 -5.82 13.73
N ASN A 30 12.04 -6.75 14.10
CA ASN A 30 11.36 -6.78 15.41
C ASN A 30 10.73 -5.43 15.79
N ALA A 31 10.13 -4.74 14.81
CA ALA A 31 9.37 -3.54 15.05
C ALA A 31 8.20 -3.80 16.00
N SER A 32 7.66 -2.73 16.58
CA SER A 32 6.57 -2.84 17.55
C SER A 32 5.32 -3.43 16.89
N LYS A 33 4.54 -4.19 17.66
CA LYS A 33 3.26 -4.75 17.18
C LYS A 33 2.37 -3.67 16.60
N ASP A 34 2.31 -2.49 17.22
CA ASP A 34 1.52 -1.35 16.74
C ASP A 34 1.98 -0.83 15.37
N GLU A 35 3.28 -0.82 15.10
CA GLU A 35 3.82 -0.41 13.79
C GLU A 35 3.50 -1.43 12.72
N ILE A 36 3.69 -2.73 13.02
CA ILE A 36 3.33 -3.81 12.10
C ILE A 36 1.83 -3.80 11.82
N ASP A 37 1.00 -3.62 12.85
CA ASP A 37 -0.46 -3.64 12.73
C ASP A 37 -0.98 -2.42 11.94
N SER A 38 -0.41 -1.24 12.20
CA SER A 38 -0.68 -0.03 11.41
C SER A 38 -0.28 -0.21 9.95
N ALA A 39 0.90 -0.80 9.71
CA ALA A 39 1.39 -1.02 8.36
C ALA A 39 0.55 -2.05 7.58
N VAL A 40 0.09 -3.12 8.25
CA VAL A 40 -0.82 -4.13 7.69
C VAL A 40 -2.19 -3.53 7.41
N LYS A 41 -2.75 -2.71 8.31
CA LYS A 41 -4.02 -1.99 8.07
C LYS A 41 -3.94 -1.09 6.84
N MET A 42 -2.84 -0.34 6.70
CA MET A 42 -2.59 0.46 5.50
C MET A 42 -2.54 -0.41 4.23
N LEU A 43 -1.83 -1.55 4.26
CA LEU A 43 -1.72 -2.46 3.12
C LEU A 43 -3.10 -2.98 2.67
N VAL A 44 -3.99 -3.30 3.62
CA VAL A 44 -5.35 -3.75 3.33
C VAL A 44 -6.19 -2.62 2.73
N SER A 45 -6.13 -1.42 3.30
CA SER A 45 -6.82 -0.24 2.75
C SER A 45 -6.34 0.08 1.34
N LEU A 46 -5.03 0.07 1.09
CA LEU A 46 -4.48 0.34 -0.25
C LEU A 46 -4.94 -0.71 -1.26
N LYS A 47 -4.96 -2.00 -0.90
CA LYS A 47 -5.51 -3.06 -1.77
C LYS A 47 -6.99 -2.89 -2.08
N MET A 48 -7.78 -2.46 -1.09
CA MET A 48 -9.21 -2.17 -1.26
C MET A 48 -9.41 -0.99 -2.21
N SER A 49 -8.70 0.11 -1.98
CA SER A 49 -8.75 1.29 -2.83
C SER A 49 -8.25 1.00 -4.25
N TYR A 50 -7.23 0.15 -4.42
CA TYR A 50 -6.74 -0.25 -5.74
C TYR A 50 -7.79 -1.06 -6.48
N LYS A 51 -8.42 -2.01 -5.81
CA LYS A 51 -9.52 -2.78 -6.39
C LYS A 51 -10.73 -1.91 -6.74
N ALA A 52 -11.01 -0.88 -5.95
CA ALA A 52 -12.09 0.07 -6.21
C ALA A 52 -11.77 1.03 -7.37
N ALA A 53 -10.51 1.47 -7.49
CA ALA A 53 -10.04 2.36 -8.54
C ALA A 53 -9.78 1.62 -9.88
N ALA A 54 -9.42 0.33 -9.80
CA ALA A 54 -9.29 -0.56 -10.95
C ALA A 54 -10.63 -1.16 -11.42
N GLY A 55 -11.71 -0.85 -10.70
CA GLY A 55 -13.06 -1.39 -10.89
C GLY A 55 -13.74 -0.90 -12.15
#